data_AF-A0A7Z9UTY4-F1
#
_entry.id   AF-A0A7Z9UTY4-F1
#
_cell.length_a   1.000
_cell.length_b   1.000
_cell.length_c   1.000
_cell.angle_alpha   90.00
_cell.angle_beta   90.00
_cell.angle_gamma   90.00
#
_symmetry.space_group_name_H-M   'P 1'
#
loop_
_entity.id
_entity.type
_entity.pdbx_description
1 polymer ?
#
loop_
_entity_poly.entity_id
_entity_poly.type
_entity_poly.pdbx_seq_one_letter_code
_entity_poly.pdbx_strand_id
1 'polypeptide(L)'
;RVRIAGQDLPPFLVSVGEPSWGSDHFPFLAHGVPTIGISTVAVQPEDRLYGHTRADTPDKVYKEGLTECAAINAQIVFQIANIPVRPAGQKTQDQLEKLFQKHDFMETLDLLDMWPPEKVKQRYFSFDV
;
A
#
# COMPACT_ATOMS: atom_id res chain seq x y z
N ARG A 1 9.94 -20.49 -5.12
CA ARG A 1 9.97 -19.76 -6.41
C ARG A 1 8.64 -20.05 -7.09
N VAL A 2 7.71 -19.09 -7.09
CA VAL A 2 6.45 -19.23 -7.82
C VAL A 2 6.77 -19.06 -9.30
N ARG A 3 6.44 -20.06 -10.13
CA ARG A 3 6.62 -19.98 -11.58
C ARG A 3 5.36 -19.38 -12.17
N ILE A 4 5.42 -18.13 -12.62
CA ILE A 4 4.35 -17.52 -13.40
C ILE A 4 4.74 -17.63 -14.88
N ALA A 5 3.92 -18.33 -15.67
CA ALA A 5 3.97 -18.35 -17.14
C ALA A 5 5.35 -18.59 -17.81
N GLY A 6 6.23 -19.39 -17.20
CA GLY A 6 7.52 -19.76 -17.81
C GLY A 6 8.56 -18.62 -17.86
N GLN A 7 8.32 -17.50 -17.19
CA GLN A 7 9.30 -16.43 -17.02
C GLN A 7 9.89 -16.44 -15.60
N ASP A 8 11.22 -16.33 -15.51
CA ASP A 8 11.93 -16.14 -14.24
C ASP A 8 11.78 -14.68 -13.79
N LEU A 9 10.61 -14.34 -13.23
CA LEU A 9 10.42 -13.08 -12.52
C LEU A 9 10.95 -13.23 -11.08
N PRO A 10 11.56 -12.18 -10.49
CA PRO A 10 11.81 -12.18 -9.05
C PRO A 10 10.47 -12.41 -8.33
N PRO A 11 10.43 -13.22 -7.26
CA PRO A 11 9.16 -13.66 -6.66
C PRO A 11 8.31 -12.50 -6.13
N PHE A 12 8.90 -11.31 -5.96
CA PHE A 12 8.23 -10.09 -5.52
C PHE A 12 8.81 -8.89 -6.27
N LEU A 13 7.94 -8.04 -6.80
CA LEU A 13 8.30 -6.65 -7.09
C LEU A 13 8.19 -5.89 -5.77
N VAL A 14 9.31 -5.41 -5.25
CA VAL A 14 9.36 -4.63 -4.01
C VAL A 14 9.79 -3.22 -4.37
N SER A 15 8.89 -2.24 -4.19
CA SER A 15 9.26 -0.83 -4.18
C SER A 15 9.43 -0.38 -2.72
N VAL A 16 10.45 0.44 -2.48
CA VAL A 16 10.73 0.99 -1.15
C VAL A 16 10.68 2.51 -1.25
N GLY A 17 9.75 3.11 -0.51
CA GLY A 17 9.66 4.56 -0.37
C GLY A 17 8.67 5.26 -1.28
N GLU A 18 7.94 4.57 -2.15
CA GLU A 18 6.81 5.16 -2.86
C GLU A 18 5.57 5.21 -1.94
N PRO A 19 5.11 6.41 -1.54
CA PRO A 19 3.89 6.53 -0.77
C PRO A 19 2.67 6.19 -1.65
N SER A 20 1.56 5.77 -1.03
CA SER A 20 0.25 5.72 -1.69
C SER A 20 -0.80 6.36 -0.80
N TRP A 21 -1.71 7.13 -1.36
CA TRP A 21 -2.78 7.80 -0.62
C TRP A 21 -4.13 7.07 -0.68
N GLY A 22 -4.36 6.24 -1.71
CA GLY A 22 -5.65 5.60 -1.99
C GLY A 22 -5.98 4.37 -1.13
N SER A 23 -5.56 4.34 0.13
CA SER A 23 -5.79 3.21 1.04
C SER A 23 -5.87 3.66 2.50
N ASP A 24 -6.55 2.87 3.33
CA ASP A 24 -6.80 3.15 4.76
C ASP A 24 -5.52 3.23 5.62
N HIS A 25 -4.36 2.84 5.08
CA HIS A 25 -3.08 3.03 5.79
C HIS A 25 -2.60 4.48 5.76
N PHE A 26 -3.09 5.31 4.83
CA PHE A 26 -2.55 6.65 4.60
C PHE A 26 -2.55 7.55 5.85
N PRO A 27 -3.60 7.56 6.71
CA PRO A 27 -3.57 8.36 7.94
C PRO A 27 -2.40 8.01 8.87
N PHE A 28 -1.99 6.74 8.92
CA PHE A 28 -0.82 6.31 9.69
C PHE A 28 0.48 6.77 9.04
N LEU A 29 0.59 6.64 7.71
CA LEU A 29 1.73 7.16 6.96
C LEU A 29 1.90 8.67 7.15
N ALA A 30 0.81 9.45 7.14
CA ALA A 30 0.81 10.88 7.40
C ALA A 30 1.25 11.24 8.83
N HIS A 31 1.27 10.27 9.75
CA HIS A 31 1.83 10.38 11.12
C HIS A 31 3.21 9.75 11.26
N GLY A 32 3.82 9.37 10.15
CA GLY A 32 5.19 8.87 10.09
C GLY A 32 5.27 7.40 10.49
N VAL A 33 4.16 6.76 10.80
CA VAL A 33 4.13 5.32 11.09
C VAL A 33 4.57 4.58 9.84
N PRO A 34 5.54 3.66 9.92
CA PRO A 34 5.91 2.83 8.79
C PRO A 34 4.72 2.01 8.30
N THR A 35 4.36 2.17 7.03
CA THR A 35 3.30 1.40 6.38
C THR A 35 3.89 0.51 5.29
N ILE A 36 3.19 -0.58 4.98
CA ILE A 36 3.51 -1.48 3.89
C ILE A 36 2.23 -1.67 3.08
N GLY A 37 2.31 -1.43 1.77
CA GLY A 37 1.29 -1.84 0.82
C GLY A 37 1.66 -3.19 0.20
N ILE A 38 0.72 -4.13 0.17
CA ILE A 38 0.86 -5.37 -0.57
C ILE A 38 -0.26 -5.41 -1.60
N SER A 39 0.10 -5.48 -2.88
CA SER A 39 -0.83 -5.50 -3.98
C SER A 39 -0.49 -6.60 -4.97
N THR A 40 -1.46 -6.94 -5.80
CA THR A 40 -1.31 -7.88 -6.92
C THR A 40 -1.65 -7.16 -8.22
N VAL A 41 -1.11 -7.68 -9.32
CA VAL A 41 -1.56 -7.30 -10.66
C VAL A 41 -2.60 -8.29 -11.15
N ALA A 42 -3.53 -7.81 -11.99
CA ALA A 42 -4.49 -8.69 -12.64
C ALA A 42 -3.74 -9.71 -13.53
N VAL A 43 -4.21 -10.96 -13.55
CA VAL A 43 -3.60 -12.02 -14.36
C VAL A 43 -3.75 -11.70 -15.85
N GLN A 44 -4.94 -11.25 -16.26
CA GLN A 44 -5.16 -10.64 -17.55
C GLN A 44 -5.04 -9.11 -17.41
N PRO A 45 -4.08 -8.45 -18.09
CA PRO A 45 -3.86 -7.02 -17.93
C PRO A 45 -5.08 -6.13 -18.23
N GLU A 46 -5.99 -6.58 -19.09
CA GLU A 46 -7.24 -5.90 -19.43
C GLU A 46 -8.24 -5.88 -18.28
N ASP A 47 -8.21 -6.88 -17.38
CA ASP A 47 -9.18 -6.98 -16.30
C ASP A 47 -9.06 -5.83 -15.29
N ARG A 48 -7.87 -5.25 -15.17
CA ARG A 48 -7.62 -4.07 -14.30
C ARG A 48 -8.43 -2.84 -14.72
N LEU A 49 -8.90 -2.78 -15.97
CA LEU A 49 -9.67 -1.64 -16.49
C LEU A 49 -11.10 -1.60 -15.93
N TYR A 50 -11.57 -2.72 -15.37
CA TYR A 50 -12.92 -2.82 -14.82
C TYR A 50 -13.02 -2.47 -13.35
N GLY A 51 -11.92 -2.14 -12.68
CA GLY A 51 -11.92 -1.78 -11.25
C GLY A 51 -12.93 -0.67 -10.95
N HIS A 52 -13.71 -0.85 -9.88
CA HIS A 52 -14.79 0.07 -9.48
C HIS A 52 -15.91 0.26 -10.53
N THR A 53 -16.07 -0.66 -11.47
CA THR A 53 -17.18 -0.67 -12.43
C THR A 53 -18.13 -1.84 -12.16
N ARG A 54 -19.28 -1.85 -12.83
CA ARG A 54 -20.21 -3.00 -12.80
C ARG A 54 -19.63 -4.28 -13.42
N ALA A 55 -18.58 -4.15 -14.21
CA ALA A 55 -17.90 -5.28 -14.84
C ALA A 55 -16.78 -5.86 -13.94
N ASP A 56 -16.59 -5.32 -12.73
CA ASP A 56 -15.70 -5.88 -11.70
C ASP A 56 -16.35 -7.13 -11.08
N THR A 57 -16.23 -8.25 -11.77
CA THR A 57 -16.99 -9.48 -11.50
C THR A 57 -16.08 -10.68 -11.17
N PRO A 58 -16.57 -11.70 -10.44
CA PRO A 58 -15.74 -12.80 -9.94
C PRO A 58 -14.98 -13.62 -11.00
N ASP A 59 -15.38 -13.57 -12.28
CA ASP A 59 -14.67 -14.19 -13.40
C ASP A 59 -13.25 -13.62 -13.63
N LYS A 60 -12.97 -12.40 -13.13
CA LYS A 60 -11.67 -11.71 -13.24
C LYS A 60 -10.74 -12.00 -12.07
N VAL A 61 -11.22 -12.77 -11.08
CA VAL A 61 -10.46 -13.11 -9.88
C VAL A 61 -9.69 -14.41 -10.11
N TYR A 62 -8.36 -14.36 -9.92
CA TYR A 62 -7.53 -15.55 -9.85
C TYR A 62 -7.72 -16.26 -8.51
N LYS A 63 -8.51 -17.34 -8.50
CA LYS A 63 -8.96 -18.02 -7.28
C LYS A 63 -7.82 -18.60 -6.45
N GLU A 64 -6.89 -19.29 -7.09
CA GLU A 64 -5.72 -19.87 -6.44
C GLU A 64 -4.82 -18.77 -5.85
N GLY A 65 -4.74 -17.63 -6.56
CA GLY A 65 -4.02 -16.43 -6.12
C GLY A 65 -4.48 -15.90 -4.77
N LEU A 66 -5.76 -16.07 -4.39
CA LEU A 66 -6.24 -15.66 -3.07
C LEU A 66 -5.55 -16.45 -1.95
N THR A 67 -5.41 -17.77 -2.13
CA THR A 67 -4.76 -18.65 -1.14
C THR A 67 -3.25 -18.42 -1.12
N GLU A 68 -2.64 -18.26 -2.29
CA GLU A 68 -1.22 -17.96 -2.42
C GLU A 68 -0.87 -16.63 -1.74
N CYS A 69 -1.65 -15.57 -2.00
CA CYS A 69 -1.46 -14.25 -1.39
C CYS A 69 -1.64 -14.31 0.13
N ALA A 70 -2.65 -15.03 0.62
CA ALA A 70 -2.84 -15.19 2.06
C ALA A 70 -1.63 -15.87 2.72
N ALA A 71 -1.11 -16.95 2.13
CA ALA A 71 0.06 -17.65 2.64
C ALA A 71 1.33 -16.79 2.61
N ILE A 72 1.53 -16.01 1.55
CA ILE A 72 2.65 -15.07 1.41
C ILE A 72 2.54 -13.94 2.44
N ASN A 73 1.38 -13.31 2.56
CA ASN A 73 1.15 -12.20 3.49
C ASN A 73 1.36 -12.64 4.93
N ALA A 74 0.85 -13.82 5.30
CA ALA A 74 1.07 -14.40 6.63
C ALA A 74 2.56 -14.59 6.94
N GLN A 75 3.34 -15.09 5.98
CA GLN A 75 4.78 -15.24 6.15
C GLN A 75 5.50 -13.89 6.30
N ILE A 76 5.16 -12.90 5.46
CA ILE A 76 5.74 -11.56 5.54
C ILE A 76 5.47 -10.94 6.92
N VAL A 77 4.21 -10.94 7.36
CA VAL A 77 3.81 -10.39 8.66
C VAL A 77 4.50 -11.13 9.80
N PHE A 78 4.54 -12.47 9.75
CA PHE A 78 5.22 -13.28 10.76
C PHE A 78 6.72 -12.95 10.84
N GLN A 79 7.41 -12.83 9.72
CA GLN A 79 8.83 -12.50 9.71
C GLN A 79 9.08 -11.09 10.24
N ILE A 80 8.34 -10.08 9.76
CA ILE A 80 8.47 -8.69 10.22
C ILE A 80 8.14 -8.54 11.71
N ALA A 81 7.20 -9.33 12.23
CA ALA A 81 6.87 -9.32 13.64
C ALA A 81 8.03 -9.83 14.52
N ASN A 82 8.81 -10.80 14.02
CA ASN A 82 9.85 -11.53 14.77
C ASN A 82 11.29 -11.09 14.50
N ILE A 83 11.56 -10.21 13.53
CA ILE A 83 12.93 -9.68 13.34
C ILE A 83 13.39 -8.88 14.57
N PRO A 84 14.64 -9.08 15.02
CA PRO A 84 15.14 -8.48 16.27
C PRO A 84 15.32 -6.96 16.17
N VAL A 85 15.49 -6.45 14.96
CA VAL A 85 15.62 -5.02 14.66
C VAL A 85 14.50 -4.64 13.70
N ARG A 86 13.72 -3.61 14.07
CA ARG A 86 12.65 -3.11 13.21
C ARG A 86 13.24 -2.49 11.94
N PRO A 87 12.68 -2.76 10.75
CA PRO A 87 13.29 -2.39 9.48
C PRO A 87 13.10 -0.91 9.15
N ALA A 88 12.15 -0.25 9.82
CA ALA A 88 11.86 1.17 9.67
C ALA A 88 11.46 1.77 11.02
N GLY A 89 11.93 2.98 11.28
CA GLY A 89 11.47 3.82 12.39
C GLY A 89 10.40 4.81 11.95
N GLN A 90 9.71 5.41 12.92
CA GLN A 90 8.76 6.47 12.67
C GLN A 90 9.46 7.67 12.02
N LYS A 91 8.85 8.23 10.97
CA LYS A 91 9.36 9.44 10.30
C LYS A 91 8.94 10.70 11.03
N THR A 92 9.82 11.70 11.05
CA THR A 92 9.44 13.05 11.45
C THR A 92 8.58 13.72 10.38
N GLN A 93 7.89 14.80 10.74
CA GLN A 93 7.12 15.58 9.78
C GLN A 93 8.00 16.08 8.62
N ASP A 94 9.17 16.66 8.90
CA ASP A 94 10.12 17.09 7.87
C ASP A 94 10.54 15.95 6.92
N GLN A 95 10.70 14.73 7.45
CA GLN A 95 11.03 13.56 6.64
C GLN A 95 9.86 13.13 5.75
N LEU A 96 8.61 13.27 6.22
CA LEU A 96 7.41 13.01 5.42
C LEU A 96 7.20 14.08 4.36
N GLU A 97 7.39 15.35 4.67
CA GLU A 97 7.29 16.44 3.68
C GLU A 97 8.27 16.23 2.54
N LYS A 98 9.53 15.89 2.86
CA LYS A 98 10.53 15.54 1.85
C LYS A 98 10.14 14.30 1.06
N LEU A 99 9.51 13.31 1.69
CA LEU A 99 9.01 12.11 1.02
C LEU A 99 7.89 12.46 0.03
N PHE A 100 6.89 13.23 0.45
CA PHE A 100 5.75 13.60 -0.40
C PHE A 100 6.17 14.55 -1.53
N GLN A 101 7.09 15.48 -1.29
CA GLN A 101 7.70 16.32 -2.33
C GLN A 101 8.46 15.48 -3.34
N LYS A 102 9.30 14.53 -2.89
CA LYS A 102 10.09 13.66 -3.78
C LYS A 102 9.22 12.83 -4.72
N HIS A 103 7.99 12.51 -4.32
CA HIS A 103 7.07 11.66 -5.07
C HIS A 103 5.92 12.44 -5.72
N ASP A 104 6.04 13.78 -5.82
CA ASP A 104 5.03 14.67 -6.42
C ASP A 104 3.62 14.53 -5.82
N PHE A 105 3.54 14.17 -4.53
CA PHE A 105 2.27 13.96 -3.83
C PHE A 105 1.66 15.26 -3.31
N MET A 106 2.43 16.35 -3.20
CA MET A 106 1.97 17.59 -2.56
C MET A 106 0.71 18.14 -3.22
N GLU A 107 0.63 18.16 -4.55
CA GLU A 107 -0.55 18.62 -5.28
C GLU A 107 -1.76 17.72 -5.03
N THR A 108 -1.56 16.40 -5.08
CA THR A 108 -2.63 15.42 -4.83
C THR A 108 -3.18 15.55 -3.40
N LEU A 109 -2.29 15.70 -2.41
CA LEU A 109 -2.69 15.84 -1.02
C LEU A 109 -3.40 17.16 -0.73
N ASP A 110 -3.03 18.24 -1.43
CA ASP A 110 -3.74 19.53 -1.35
C ASP A 110 -5.13 19.43 -1.97
N LEU A 111 -5.25 18.84 -3.18
CA LEU A 111 -6.53 18.61 -3.86
C LEU A 111 -7.51 17.77 -3.03
N LEU A 112 -7.01 16.79 -2.29
CA LEU A 112 -7.82 15.92 -1.44
C LEU A 112 -8.11 16.51 -0.05
N ASP A 113 -7.58 17.70 0.25
CA ASP A 113 -7.62 18.34 1.57
C ASP A 113 -7.03 17.45 2.68
N MET A 114 -5.97 16.72 2.36
CA MET A 114 -5.28 15.74 3.22
C MET A 114 -3.91 16.23 3.68
N TRP A 115 -3.59 17.51 3.53
CA TRP A 115 -2.35 18.11 4.02
C TRP A 115 -2.59 19.56 4.45
N PRO A 116 -1.99 20.06 5.56
CA PRO A 116 -0.96 19.47 6.45
C PRO A 116 -1.47 18.30 7.33
N PRO A 117 -0.60 17.57 8.08
CA PRO A 117 -0.96 16.36 8.84
C PRO A 117 -2.17 16.53 9.75
N GLU A 118 -2.40 17.73 10.26
CA GLU A 118 -3.51 18.11 11.14
C GLU A 118 -4.86 17.86 10.49
N LYS A 119 -5.00 18.11 9.17
CA LYS A 119 -6.24 17.84 8.44
C LYS A 119 -6.56 16.35 8.41
N VAL A 120 -5.54 15.52 8.26
CA VAL A 120 -5.68 14.05 8.30
C VAL A 120 -6.02 13.59 9.71
N LYS A 121 -5.39 14.17 10.75
CA LYS A 121 -5.74 13.89 12.16
C LYS A 121 -7.21 14.17 12.42
N GLN A 122 -7.66 15.36 12.03
CA GLN A 122 -9.04 15.76 12.23
C GLN A 122 -9.98 14.83 11.45
N ARG A 123 -9.69 14.57 10.18
CA ARG A 123 -10.58 13.74 9.35
C ARG A 123 -10.70 12.29 9.82
N TYR A 124 -9.63 11.67 10.28
CA TYR A 124 -9.59 10.21 10.54
C TYR A 124 -9.50 9.82 12.02
N PHE A 125 -9.09 10.74 12.91
CA PHE A 125 -8.81 10.43 14.31
C PHE A 125 -9.50 11.37 15.31
N SER A 126 -10.26 12.39 14.88
CA SER A 126 -11.16 13.09 15.80
C SER A 126 -12.43 12.27 15.99
N PHE A 127 -12.55 11.67 17.16
CA PHE A 127 -13.81 11.09 17.61
C PHE A 127 -14.49 12.13 18.49
N ASP A 128 -15.53 12.80 17.97
CA ASP A 128 -16.49 13.44 18.86
C ASP A 128 -17.26 12.30 19.55
N VAL A 129 -16.90 12.02 20.80
CA VAL A 129 -17.62 11.10 21.69
C VAL A 129 -18.46 11.90 22.66
#